data_AF-A0A6V1VRN9-F1
#
_entry.id   AF-A0A6V1VRN9-F1
#
_cell.length_a   1.000
_cell.length_b   1.000
_cell.length_c   1.000
_cell.angle_alpha   90.00
_cell.angle_beta   90.00
_cell.angle_gamma   90.00
#
_symmetry.space_group_name_H-M   'P 1'
#
loop_
_entity.id
_entity.type
_entity.pdbx_description
1 polymer ?
#
loop_
_entity_poly.entity_id
_entity_poly.type
_entity_poly.pdbx_seq_one_letter_code
_entity_poly.pdbx_strand_id
1 'polypeptide(L)'
;MAQFAAAQQDIANAEEFKLLQSQFPEEHPYTLERFLIARDFHVGKATEMLEKHIEWRQQNLPVNRDEIINEASKGICVMKGRSKQGYPIVYARTRFQQPLERNLDEALRGGIYILEKAMAELGDKKDTSEGKFILILDRVDSTRANVDMEFWKQLARIALDNYPERLHKVLVYPANILFRSVWAVFKYFLDAKTREKVELLGYPEGLLAHIEPSELLADVGGQIEYTFNLDDI
;
A
#
# COMPACT_ATOMS: atom_id res chain seq x y z
N MET A 1 -9.35 -3.42 19.97
CA MET A 1 -9.85 -4.81 20.06
C MET A 1 -11.38 -4.85 20.10
N ALA A 2 -12.04 -4.48 21.21
CA ALA A 2 -13.51 -4.64 21.36
C ALA A 2 -14.37 -3.83 20.36
N GLN A 3 -13.99 -2.59 20.06
CA GLN A 3 -14.76 -1.72 19.14
C GLN A 3 -14.67 -2.17 17.67
N PHE A 4 -13.55 -2.81 17.27
CA PHE A 4 -13.35 -3.35 15.93
C PHE A 4 -14.10 -4.66 15.72
N ALA A 5 -14.06 -5.56 16.70
CA ALA A 5 -14.84 -6.79 16.65
C ALA A 5 -16.34 -6.52 16.54
N ALA A 6 -16.85 -5.52 17.26
CA ALA A 6 -18.25 -5.09 17.18
C ALA A 6 -18.61 -4.53 15.78
N ALA A 7 -17.80 -3.61 15.24
CA ALA A 7 -18.03 -3.06 13.90
C ALA A 7 -17.93 -4.14 12.80
N GLN A 8 -17.02 -5.09 12.93
CA GLN A 8 -16.87 -6.19 11.97
C GLN A 8 -18.05 -7.18 12.05
N GLN A 9 -18.62 -7.37 13.25
CA GLN A 9 -19.81 -8.20 13.44
C GLN A 9 -21.09 -7.52 12.91
N ASP A 10 -21.17 -6.19 12.96
CA ASP A 10 -22.27 -5.42 12.34
C ASP A 10 -22.23 -5.50 10.80
N ILE A 11 -21.04 -5.47 10.20
CA ILE A 11 -20.83 -5.61 8.74
C ILE A 11 -21.19 -7.02 8.27
N ALA A 12 -20.73 -8.07 8.97
CA ALA A 12 -21.02 -9.45 8.59
C ALA A 12 -22.52 -9.82 8.68
N ASN A 13 -23.27 -9.09 9.51
CA ASN A 13 -24.71 -9.27 9.67
C ASN A 13 -25.55 -8.50 8.64
N ALA A 14 -24.95 -7.53 7.94
CA ALA A 14 -25.60 -6.72 6.93
C ALA A 14 -26.18 -7.59 5.80
N GLU A 15 -27.37 -7.22 5.31
CA GLU A 15 -28.03 -7.95 4.21
C GLU A 15 -27.18 -7.88 2.93
N GLU A 16 -26.50 -6.75 2.73
CA GLU A 16 -25.57 -6.50 1.64
C GLU A 16 -24.41 -7.48 1.61
N PHE A 17 -23.85 -7.80 2.79
CA PHE A 17 -22.76 -8.77 2.92
C PHE A 17 -23.23 -10.17 2.54
N LYS A 18 -24.37 -10.62 3.08
CA LYS A 18 -24.95 -11.94 2.77
C LYS A 18 -25.28 -12.07 1.30
N LEU A 19 -25.82 -11.02 0.69
CA LEU A 19 -26.13 -10.98 -0.74
C LEU A 19 -24.86 -11.10 -1.58
N LEU A 20 -23.81 -10.33 -1.29
CA LEU A 20 -22.55 -10.44 -2.02
C LEU A 20 -21.88 -11.80 -1.82
N GLN A 21 -21.90 -12.34 -0.59
CA GLN A 21 -21.37 -13.67 -0.28
C GLN A 21 -22.10 -14.78 -1.04
N SER A 22 -23.42 -14.65 -1.24
CA SER A 22 -24.18 -15.61 -2.05
C SER A 22 -23.79 -15.59 -3.54
N GLN A 23 -23.31 -14.46 -4.05
CA GLN A 23 -22.83 -14.32 -5.43
C GLN A 23 -21.40 -14.84 -5.59
N PHE A 24 -20.57 -14.70 -4.56
CA PHE A 24 -19.15 -15.08 -4.58
C PHE A 24 -18.79 -16.00 -3.40
N PRO A 25 -19.31 -17.24 -3.37
CA PRO A 25 -19.15 -18.14 -2.21
C PRO A 25 -17.69 -18.61 -2.00
N GLU A 26 -16.88 -18.61 -3.05
CA GLU A 26 -15.46 -19.00 -3.01
C GLU A 26 -14.54 -17.87 -2.53
N GLU A 27 -15.04 -16.62 -2.50
CA GLU A 27 -14.24 -15.47 -2.09
C GLU A 27 -14.16 -15.36 -0.57
N HIS A 28 -12.97 -14.99 -0.08
CA HIS A 28 -12.76 -14.87 1.35
C HIS A 28 -13.64 -13.73 1.94
N PRO A 29 -14.34 -13.94 3.08
CA PRO A 29 -15.23 -12.94 3.69
C PRO A 29 -14.61 -11.55 3.84
N TYR A 30 -13.35 -11.48 4.25
CA TYR A 30 -12.64 -10.20 4.39
C TYR A 30 -12.41 -9.48 3.05
N THR A 31 -12.30 -10.19 1.93
CA THR A 31 -12.28 -9.56 0.60
C THR A 31 -13.64 -8.92 0.31
N LEU A 32 -14.74 -9.64 0.55
CA LEU A 32 -16.10 -9.11 0.36
C LEU A 32 -16.36 -7.86 1.21
N GLU A 33 -15.96 -7.88 2.49
CA GLU A 33 -16.05 -6.72 3.41
C GLU A 33 -15.37 -5.48 2.81
N ARG A 34 -14.12 -5.61 2.35
CA ARG A 34 -13.34 -4.48 1.80
C ARG A 34 -13.97 -3.87 0.55
N PHE A 35 -14.49 -4.71 -0.34
CA PHE A 35 -15.11 -4.25 -1.58
C PHE A 35 -16.45 -3.57 -1.33
N LEU A 36 -17.23 -4.04 -0.34
CA LEU A 36 -18.44 -3.34 0.12
C LEU A 36 -18.12 -1.99 0.74
N ILE A 37 -17.15 -1.93 1.65
CA ILE A 37 -16.73 -0.67 2.29
C ILE A 37 -16.25 0.34 1.23
N ALA A 38 -15.47 -0.11 0.24
CA ALA A 38 -14.96 0.76 -0.82
C ALA A 38 -16.04 1.29 -1.79
N ARG A 39 -17.26 0.74 -1.71
CA ARG A 39 -18.42 1.16 -2.50
C ARG A 39 -19.59 1.58 -1.63
N ASP A 40 -19.32 1.98 -0.39
CA ASP A 40 -20.31 2.48 0.57
C ASP A 40 -21.53 1.54 0.69
N PHE A 41 -21.27 0.23 0.73
CA PHE A 41 -22.27 -0.86 0.81
C PHE A 41 -23.21 -0.96 -0.40
N HIS A 42 -22.93 -0.27 -1.50
CA HIS A 42 -23.70 -0.43 -2.73
C HIS A 42 -23.35 -1.75 -3.44
N VAL A 43 -24.08 -2.83 -3.13
CA VAL A 43 -23.82 -4.20 -3.60
C VAL A 43 -23.51 -4.27 -5.09
N GLY A 44 -24.34 -3.70 -5.98
CA GLY A 44 -24.10 -3.79 -7.42
C GLY A 44 -22.76 -3.18 -7.89
N LYS A 45 -22.29 -2.10 -7.24
CA LYS A 45 -20.98 -1.50 -7.56
C LYS A 45 -19.83 -2.31 -6.95
N ALA A 46 -20.06 -2.93 -5.79
CA ALA A 46 -19.11 -3.84 -5.17
C ALA A 46 -18.94 -5.11 -6.01
N THR A 47 -20.04 -5.70 -6.50
CA THR A 47 -20.06 -6.82 -7.46
C THR A 47 -19.23 -6.48 -8.70
N GLU A 48 -19.53 -5.37 -9.40
CA GLU A 48 -18.79 -4.97 -10.60
C GLU A 48 -17.29 -4.79 -10.35
N MET A 49 -16.92 -4.19 -9.21
CA MET A 49 -15.53 -4.00 -8.82
C MET A 49 -14.85 -5.34 -8.51
N LEU A 50 -15.54 -6.24 -7.82
CA LEU A 50 -15.01 -7.55 -7.43
C LEU A 50 -14.83 -8.47 -8.65
N GLU A 51 -15.74 -8.46 -9.61
CA GLU A 51 -15.59 -9.22 -10.86
C GLU A 51 -14.35 -8.79 -11.64
N LYS A 52 -14.16 -7.47 -11.80
CA LYS A 52 -12.95 -6.91 -12.44
C LYS A 52 -11.68 -7.27 -11.68
N HIS A 53 -11.75 -7.29 -10.34
CA HIS A 53 -10.63 -7.70 -9.51
C HIS A 53 -10.27 -9.18 -9.71
N ILE A 54 -11.27 -10.07 -9.73
CA ILE A 54 -11.07 -11.51 -9.95
C ILE A 54 -10.42 -11.74 -11.31
N GLU A 55 -10.95 -11.12 -12.37
CA GLU A 55 -10.37 -11.20 -13.72
C GLU A 55 -8.94 -10.65 -13.74
N TRP A 56 -8.70 -9.49 -13.13
CA TRP A 56 -7.37 -8.88 -13.05
C TRP A 56 -6.37 -9.79 -12.33
N ARG A 57 -6.77 -10.43 -11.22
CA ARG A 57 -5.92 -11.39 -10.49
C ARG A 57 -5.53 -12.57 -11.37
N GLN A 58 -6.47 -13.14 -12.13
CA GLN A 58 -6.21 -14.25 -13.05
C GLN A 58 -5.20 -13.88 -14.14
N GLN A 59 -5.23 -12.62 -14.61
CA GLN A 59 -4.37 -12.15 -15.69
C GLN A 59 -2.98 -11.70 -15.20
N ASN A 60 -2.86 -11.24 -13.96
CA ASN A 60 -1.65 -10.55 -13.49
C ASN A 60 -0.86 -11.33 -12.44
N LEU A 61 -1.45 -12.34 -11.79
CA LEU A 61 -0.86 -13.06 -10.67
C LEU A 61 -0.70 -14.57 -10.95
N PRO A 62 0.29 -15.25 -10.33
CA PRO A 62 1.33 -14.67 -9.48
C PRO A 62 2.34 -13.85 -10.29
N VAL A 63 2.93 -12.82 -9.69
CA VAL A 63 4.11 -12.15 -10.27
C VAL A 63 5.34 -12.96 -9.87
N ASN A 64 6.06 -13.53 -10.84
CA ASN A 64 7.27 -14.27 -10.55
C ASN A 64 8.43 -13.31 -10.30
N ARG A 65 9.31 -13.65 -9.35
CA ARG A 65 10.47 -12.82 -8.97
C ARG A 65 11.41 -12.57 -10.15
N ASP A 66 11.57 -13.55 -11.03
CA ASP A 66 12.43 -13.46 -12.23
C ASP A 66 11.93 -12.41 -13.23
N GLU A 67 10.62 -12.13 -13.25
CA GLU A 67 10.03 -11.12 -14.13
C GLU A 67 10.33 -9.69 -13.68
N ILE A 68 10.71 -9.51 -12.41
CA ILE A 68 10.92 -8.21 -11.77
C ILE A 68 12.35 -8.04 -11.28
N ILE A 69 13.27 -8.94 -11.66
CA ILE A 69 14.59 -9.03 -11.03
C ILE A 69 15.40 -7.74 -11.15
N ASN A 70 15.28 -7.01 -12.26
CA ASN A 70 16.02 -5.76 -12.44
C ASN A 70 15.45 -4.69 -11.54
N GLU A 71 14.12 -4.59 -11.45
CA GLU A 71 13.48 -3.62 -10.56
C GLU A 71 13.72 -3.97 -9.07
N ALA A 72 13.53 -5.24 -8.72
CA ALA A 72 13.75 -5.78 -7.39
C ALA A 72 15.19 -5.49 -6.91
N SER A 73 16.19 -5.71 -7.77
CA SER A 73 17.61 -5.51 -7.45
C SER A 73 17.98 -4.06 -7.10
N LYS A 74 17.15 -3.06 -7.49
CA LYS A 74 17.38 -1.66 -7.12
C LYS A 74 17.11 -1.37 -5.65
N GLY A 75 16.41 -2.26 -4.96
CA GLY A 75 16.03 -2.07 -3.57
C GLY A 75 15.09 -0.88 -3.36
N ILE A 76 14.27 -0.52 -4.36
CA ILE A 76 13.31 0.58 -4.21
C ILE A 76 12.33 0.27 -3.08
N CYS A 77 11.82 -0.96 -3.01
CA CYS A 77 10.87 -1.37 -1.98
C CYS A 77 11.52 -2.24 -0.91
N VAL A 78 11.19 -1.97 0.36
CA VAL A 78 11.64 -2.76 1.51
C VAL A 78 10.49 -2.92 2.48
N MET A 79 10.33 -4.09 3.07
CA MET A 79 9.37 -4.36 4.14
C MET A 79 10.10 -4.53 5.47
N LYS A 80 9.88 -3.61 6.43
CA LYS A 80 10.61 -3.65 7.70
C LYS A 80 9.87 -2.93 8.83
N GLY A 81 9.79 -3.60 9.98
CA GLY A 81 9.26 -3.01 11.20
C GLY A 81 7.75 -2.76 11.19
N ARG A 82 7.25 -2.27 12.32
CA ARG A 82 5.83 -1.99 12.56
C ARG A 82 5.62 -0.63 13.23
N SER A 83 4.49 -0.01 12.91
CA SER A 83 4.07 1.20 13.62
C SER A 83 3.70 0.89 15.08
N LYS A 84 3.54 1.93 15.90
CA LYS A 84 3.08 1.83 17.30
C LYS A 84 1.73 1.14 17.44
N GLN A 85 0.90 1.20 16.38
CA GLN A 85 -0.40 0.54 16.32
C GLN A 85 -0.33 -0.87 15.71
N GLY A 86 0.86 -1.34 15.33
CA GLY A 86 1.09 -2.70 14.83
C GLY A 86 0.98 -2.86 13.31
N TYR A 87 0.66 -1.80 12.55
CA TYR A 87 0.65 -1.85 11.08
C TYR A 87 2.06 -2.13 10.53
N PRO A 88 2.24 -3.15 9.66
CA PRO A 88 3.51 -3.34 8.96
C PRO A 88 3.83 -2.15 8.05
N ILE A 89 5.13 -1.93 7.85
CA ILE A 89 5.64 -0.79 7.10
C ILE A 89 6.29 -1.28 5.81
N VAL A 90 5.84 -0.69 4.70
CA VAL A 90 6.46 -0.78 3.38
C VAL A 90 7.18 0.54 3.12
N TYR A 91 8.47 0.49 2.83
CA TYR A 91 9.24 1.64 2.36
C TYR A 91 9.29 1.61 0.85
N ALA A 92 9.05 2.75 0.20
CA ALA A 92 9.44 3.02 -1.17
C ALA A 92 10.51 4.11 -1.17
N ARG A 93 11.76 3.70 -1.33
CA ARG A 93 12.98 4.51 -1.30
C ARG A 93 13.18 5.17 -2.65
N THR A 94 12.60 6.36 -2.81
CA THR A 94 12.51 7.03 -4.12
C THR A 94 13.87 7.46 -4.66
N ARG A 95 14.91 7.56 -3.83
CA ARG A 95 16.29 7.83 -4.29
C ARG A 95 16.82 6.80 -5.30
N PHE A 96 16.30 5.58 -5.27
CA PHE A 96 16.67 4.50 -6.20
C PHE A 96 15.77 4.44 -7.44
N GLN A 97 14.73 5.28 -7.53
CA GLN A 97 13.91 5.35 -8.75
C GLN A 97 14.67 6.03 -9.88
N GLN A 98 14.70 5.36 -11.04
CA GLN A 98 15.38 5.81 -12.25
C GLN A 98 14.37 5.88 -13.41
N PRO A 99 13.45 6.87 -13.41
CA PRO A 99 12.32 6.93 -14.34
C PRO A 99 12.71 6.94 -15.83
N LEU A 100 13.90 7.46 -16.16
CA LEU A 100 14.38 7.56 -17.55
C LEU A 100 15.01 6.26 -18.08
N GLU A 101 15.42 5.35 -17.19
CA GLU A 101 16.14 4.13 -17.53
C GLU A 101 15.32 2.86 -17.26
N ARG A 102 14.20 2.97 -16.54
CA ARG A 102 13.37 1.83 -16.17
C ARG A 102 12.56 1.27 -17.34
N ASN A 103 12.23 0.00 -17.25
CA ASN A 103 11.06 -0.56 -17.89
C ASN A 103 9.82 -0.27 -17.01
N LEU A 104 8.81 0.42 -17.55
CA LEU A 104 7.60 0.76 -16.79
C LEU A 104 6.80 -0.48 -16.37
N ASP A 105 6.67 -1.44 -17.27
CA ASP A 105 5.87 -2.65 -17.03
C ASP A 105 6.51 -3.48 -15.92
N GLU A 106 7.83 -3.70 -15.99
CA GLU A 106 8.59 -4.37 -14.93
C GLU A 106 8.45 -3.63 -13.59
N ALA A 107 8.53 -2.30 -13.60
CA ALA A 107 8.36 -1.50 -12.39
C ALA A 107 6.96 -1.68 -11.77
N LEU A 108 5.90 -1.66 -12.59
CA LEU A 108 4.53 -1.88 -12.14
C LEU A 108 4.32 -3.30 -11.61
N ARG A 109 4.87 -4.32 -12.29
CA ARG A 109 4.88 -5.71 -11.81
C ARG A 109 5.62 -5.82 -10.48
N GLY A 110 6.74 -5.12 -10.32
CA GLY A 110 7.47 -5.02 -9.03
C GLY A 110 6.60 -4.40 -7.92
N GLY A 111 5.87 -3.32 -8.24
CA GLY A 111 4.90 -2.72 -7.31
C GLY A 111 3.80 -3.69 -6.89
N ILE A 112 3.23 -4.45 -7.83
CA ILE A 112 2.23 -5.50 -7.55
C ILE A 112 2.83 -6.60 -6.68
N TYR A 113 4.05 -7.06 -6.98
CA TYR A 113 4.74 -8.09 -6.20
C TYR A 113 4.88 -7.69 -4.73
N ILE A 114 5.31 -6.45 -4.47
CA ILE A 114 5.46 -5.91 -3.12
C ILE A 114 4.10 -5.78 -2.42
N LEU A 115 3.05 -5.38 -3.14
CA LEU A 115 1.69 -5.38 -2.59
C LEU A 115 1.29 -6.80 -2.18
N GLU A 116 1.42 -7.81 -3.04
CA GLU A 116 1.07 -9.20 -2.70
C GLU A 116 1.91 -9.73 -1.52
N LYS A 117 3.21 -9.41 -1.44
CA LYS A 117 4.05 -9.75 -0.28
C LYS A 117 3.55 -9.07 1.00
N ALA A 118 3.22 -7.78 0.93
CA ALA A 118 2.59 -7.08 2.04
C ALA A 118 1.26 -7.70 2.44
N MET A 119 0.47 -8.17 1.47
CA MET A 119 -0.79 -8.85 1.75
C MET A 119 -0.55 -10.19 2.46
N ALA A 120 0.48 -10.94 2.06
CA ALA A 120 0.83 -12.23 2.66
C ALA A 120 1.39 -12.07 4.09
N GLU A 121 2.22 -11.06 4.36
CA GLU A 121 2.75 -10.79 5.71
C GLU A 121 1.67 -10.39 6.72
N LEU A 122 0.59 -9.77 6.24
CA LEU A 122 -0.57 -9.47 7.07
C LEU A 122 -1.26 -10.74 7.55
N GLY A 123 -1.20 -11.84 6.78
CA GLY A 123 -1.85 -13.12 7.06
C GLY A 123 -3.34 -12.98 7.42
N ASP A 124 -3.86 -13.96 8.15
CA ASP A 124 -5.22 -13.91 8.74
C ASP A 124 -5.26 -13.12 10.05
N LYS A 125 -4.17 -12.43 10.43
CA LYS A 125 -4.01 -11.78 11.74
C LYS A 125 -4.91 -10.56 11.87
N LYS A 126 -6.19 -10.82 12.16
CA LYS A 126 -7.22 -9.85 12.54
C LYS A 126 -6.90 -9.05 13.81
N ASP A 127 -5.79 -9.30 14.50
CA ASP A 127 -5.63 -8.82 15.88
C ASP A 127 -4.83 -7.53 16.09
N THR A 128 -4.22 -6.91 15.08
CA THR A 128 -3.60 -5.57 15.32
C THR A 128 -3.69 -4.55 14.19
N SER A 129 -3.59 -4.96 12.92
CA SER A 129 -3.43 -4.01 11.82
C SER A 129 -4.66 -3.84 10.93
N GLU A 130 -5.81 -4.44 11.28
CA GLU A 130 -7.02 -4.45 10.44
C GLU A 130 -6.76 -4.94 8.99
N GLY A 131 -5.69 -5.71 8.76
CA GLY A 131 -5.23 -6.06 7.43
C GLY A 131 -4.79 -4.85 6.60
N LYS A 132 -4.19 -3.83 7.21
CA LYS A 132 -3.68 -2.64 6.54
C LYS A 132 -2.18 -2.46 6.75
N PHE A 133 -1.53 -1.71 5.87
CA PHE A 133 -0.12 -1.35 5.97
C PHE A 133 0.08 0.18 5.92
N ILE A 134 1.25 0.63 6.37
CA ILE A 134 1.73 1.99 6.17
C ILE A 134 2.75 1.99 5.03
N LEU A 135 2.60 2.92 4.08
CA LEU A 135 3.61 3.21 3.06
C LEU A 135 4.45 4.41 3.51
N ILE A 136 5.76 4.23 3.63
CA ILE A 136 6.70 5.34 3.76
C ILE A 136 7.28 5.64 2.38
N LEU A 137 6.99 6.82 1.85
CA LEU A 137 7.74 7.36 0.71
C LEU A 137 9.03 7.98 1.27
N ASP A 138 10.07 7.16 1.38
CA ASP A 138 11.40 7.59 1.78
C ASP A 138 12.06 8.34 0.62
N ARG A 139 12.22 9.63 0.81
CA ARG A 139 12.77 10.56 -0.17
C ARG A 139 14.12 11.13 0.26
N VAL A 140 14.78 10.58 1.27
CA VAL A 140 16.12 11.04 1.66
C VAL A 140 17.03 10.90 0.43
N ASP A 141 17.79 11.95 0.12
CA ASP A 141 18.61 12.10 -1.11
C ASP A 141 17.86 12.05 -2.46
N SER A 142 16.53 11.98 -2.44
CA SER A 142 15.75 11.98 -3.68
C SER A 142 15.71 13.37 -4.32
N THR A 143 16.04 13.42 -5.61
CA THR A 143 16.09 14.64 -6.40
C THR A 143 14.96 14.69 -7.42
N ARG A 144 14.95 15.72 -8.27
CA ARG A 144 14.01 15.81 -9.40
C ARG A 144 14.19 14.65 -10.40
N ALA A 145 15.41 14.13 -10.55
CA ALA A 145 15.69 13.03 -11.47
C ALA A 145 14.96 11.73 -11.09
N ASN A 146 14.56 11.59 -9.82
CA ASN A 146 13.88 10.41 -9.32
C ASN A 146 12.33 10.51 -9.38
N VAL A 147 11.78 11.66 -9.76
CA VAL A 147 10.32 11.87 -9.73
C VAL A 147 9.65 11.08 -10.86
N ASP A 148 8.90 10.05 -10.50
CA ASP A 148 8.24 9.15 -11.44
C ASP A 148 6.71 9.24 -11.38
N MET A 149 6.17 10.35 -11.88
CA MET A 149 4.72 10.62 -11.83
C MET A 149 3.89 9.59 -12.60
N GLU A 150 4.45 8.99 -13.65
CA GLU A 150 3.74 8.01 -14.46
C GLU A 150 3.57 6.70 -13.70
N PHE A 151 4.66 6.15 -13.16
CA PHE A 151 4.62 4.95 -12.33
C PHE A 151 3.66 5.12 -11.15
N TRP A 152 3.79 6.21 -10.38
CA TRP A 152 2.97 6.41 -9.20
C TRP A 152 1.48 6.57 -9.51
N LYS A 153 1.11 7.19 -10.64
CA LYS A 153 -0.30 7.27 -11.07
C LYS A 153 -0.85 5.90 -11.45
N GLN A 154 -0.10 5.11 -12.21
CA GLN A 154 -0.55 3.79 -12.64
C GLN A 154 -0.63 2.80 -11.47
N LEU A 155 0.38 2.80 -10.59
CA LEU A 155 0.37 1.98 -9.38
C LEU A 155 -0.76 2.39 -8.42
N ALA A 156 -1.00 3.69 -8.23
CA ALA A 156 -2.12 4.15 -7.42
C ALA A 156 -3.46 3.68 -7.97
N ARG A 157 -3.65 3.69 -9.30
CA ARG A 157 -4.86 3.15 -9.93
C ARG A 157 -5.01 1.64 -9.67
N ILE A 158 -3.95 0.87 -9.87
CA ILE A 158 -3.94 -0.58 -9.56
C ILE A 158 -4.31 -0.82 -8.10
N ALA A 159 -3.72 -0.05 -7.17
CA ALA A 159 -3.99 -0.14 -5.74
C ALA A 159 -5.44 0.18 -5.38
N LEU A 160 -6.01 1.25 -5.95
CA LEU A 160 -7.40 1.66 -5.71
C LEU A 160 -8.42 0.67 -6.29
N ASP A 161 -8.11 0.08 -7.44
CA ASP A 161 -9.02 -0.85 -8.14
C ASP A 161 -8.94 -2.27 -7.54
N ASN A 162 -7.78 -2.72 -7.06
CA ASN A 162 -7.54 -4.12 -6.68
C ASN A 162 -7.18 -4.35 -5.20
N TYR A 163 -6.81 -3.30 -4.47
CA TYR A 163 -6.41 -3.39 -3.06
C TYR A 163 -7.21 -2.43 -2.17
N PRO A 164 -8.56 -2.34 -2.34
CA PRO A 164 -9.36 -1.43 -1.54
C PRO A 164 -9.18 -1.72 -0.05
N GLU A 165 -9.23 -0.66 0.75
CA GLU A 165 -9.14 -0.70 2.21
C GLU A 165 -7.87 -1.37 2.79
N ARG A 166 -6.78 -1.51 2.02
CA ARG A 166 -5.49 -2.07 2.50
C ARG A 166 -4.48 -1.02 2.97
N LEU A 167 -4.64 0.23 2.54
CA LEU A 167 -3.76 1.32 2.95
C LEU A 167 -4.27 1.98 4.23
N HIS A 168 -3.46 1.97 5.30
CA HIS A 168 -3.72 2.73 6.52
C HIS A 168 -3.29 4.19 6.36
N LYS A 169 -2.02 4.42 6.02
CA LYS A 169 -1.42 5.76 5.89
C LYS A 169 -0.28 5.78 4.88
N VAL A 170 -0.05 6.93 4.23
CA VAL A 170 1.17 7.25 3.49
C VAL A 170 1.92 8.33 4.24
N LEU A 171 3.14 8.03 4.67
CA LEU A 171 4.04 8.99 5.32
C LEU A 171 5.12 9.39 4.31
N VAL A 172 5.16 10.65 3.91
CA VAL A 172 6.16 11.13 2.95
C VAL A 172 7.23 11.94 3.66
N TYR A 173 8.47 11.45 3.63
CA TYR A 173 9.58 12.07 4.34
C TYR A 173 10.88 11.97 3.54
N PRO A 174 11.67 13.05 3.41
CA PRO A 174 11.33 14.44 3.69
C PRO A 174 10.45 15.06 2.61
N ALA A 175 9.40 15.78 3.03
CA ALA A 175 8.50 16.55 2.18
C ALA A 175 8.99 18.00 2.03
N ASN A 176 10.10 18.16 1.31
CA ASN A 176 10.64 19.46 0.91
C ASN A 176 9.75 20.20 -0.11
N ILE A 177 10.11 21.44 -0.47
CA ILE A 177 9.32 22.29 -1.38
C ILE A 177 9.03 21.58 -2.71
N LEU A 178 10.04 20.89 -3.28
CA LEU A 178 9.88 20.11 -4.51
C LEU A 178 8.75 19.09 -4.38
N PHE A 179 8.73 18.28 -3.32
CA PHE A 179 7.65 17.29 -3.15
C PHE A 179 6.29 17.93 -2.91
N ARG A 180 6.24 19.03 -2.16
CA ARG A 180 4.97 19.75 -1.92
C ARG A 180 4.37 20.22 -3.24
N SER A 181 5.20 20.67 -4.20
CA SER A 181 4.74 20.99 -5.56
C SER A 181 4.27 19.76 -6.34
N VAL A 182 4.97 18.63 -6.24
CA VAL A 182 4.54 17.36 -6.85
C VAL A 182 3.19 16.91 -6.29
N TRP A 183 3.04 16.92 -4.95
CA TRP A 183 1.80 16.56 -4.27
C TRP A 183 0.63 17.49 -4.62
N ALA A 184 0.90 18.80 -4.76
CA ALA A 184 -0.11 19.78 -5.15
C ALA A 184 -0.80 19.42 -6.48
N VAL A 185 -0.10 18.72 -7.38
CA VAL A 185 -0.66 18.19 -8.63
C VAL A 185 -1.19 16.77 -8.44
N PHE A 186 -0.40 15.87 -7.83
CA PHE A 186 -0.73 14.44 -7.71
C PHE A 186 -2.04 14.19 -6.94
N LYS A 187 -2.33 15.01 -5.93
CA LYS A 187 -3.52 14.81 -5.08
C LYS A 187 -4.84 14.78 -5.87
N TYR A 188 -4.93 15.46 -7.02
CA TYR A 188 -6.17 15.47 -7.81
C TYR A 188 -6.47 14.16 -8.53
N PHE A 189 -5.50 13.24 -8.59
CA PHE A 189 -5.68 11.89 -9.11
C PHE A 189 -6.19 10.90 -8.05
N LEU A 190 -6.29 11.33 -6.79
CA LEU A 190 -6.73 10.50 -5.66
C LEU A 190 -8.10 10.99 -5.15
N ASP A 191 -8.93 10.04 -4.71
CA ASP A 191 -10.18 10.35 -4.03
C ASP A 191 -9.92 11.05 -2.66
N ALA A 192 -10.97 11.61 -2.06
CA ALA A 192 -10.87 12.33 -0.79
C ALA A 192 -10.32 11.46 0.35
N LYS A 193 -10.84 10.23 0.51
CA LYS A 193 -10.46 9.30 1.58
C LYS A 193 -8.98 8.89 1.47
N THR A 194 -8.49 8.71 0.25
CA THR A 194 -7.07 8.40 0.01
C THR A 194 -6.17 9.60 0.26
N ARG A 195 -6.60 10.82 -0.10
CA ARG A 195 -5.82 12.05 0.20
C ARG A 195 -5.66 12.29 1.70
N GLU A 196 -6.70 12.02 2.48
CA GLU A 196 -6.68 12.17 3.95
C GLU A 196 -5.67 11.24 4.64
N LYS A 197 -5.29 10.14 3.98
CA LYS A 197 -4.27 9.20 4.46
C LYS A 197 -2.84 9.66 4.20
N VAL A 198 -2.61 10.76 3.47
CA VAL A 198 -1.26 11.21 3.11
C VAL A 198 -0.78 12.31 4.04
N GLU A 199 0.34 12.05 4.72
CA GLU A 199 0.99 12.99 5.63
C GLU A 199 2.36 13.44 5.07
N LEU A 200 2.54 14.75 4.93
CA LEU A 200 3.78 15.33 4.41
C LEU A 200 4.68 15.77 5.57
N LEU A 201 5.78 15.07 5.79
CA LEU A 201 6.63 15.23 6.96
C LEU A 201 7.91 16.00 6.61
N GLY A 202 8.16 17.11 7.30
CA GLY A 202 9.38 17.90 7.09
C GLY A 202 10.63 17.33 7.77
N TYR A 203 10.44 16.64 8.90
CA TYR A 203 11.50 16.18 9.79
C TYR A 203 11.22 14.75 10.30
N PRO A 204 12.25 13.99 10.74
CA PRO A 204 12.10 12.60 11.20
C PRO A 204 11.09 12.41 12.34
N GLU A 205 10.92 13.41 13.21
CA GLU A 205 10.01 13.35 14.36
C GLU A 205 8.56 13.08 13.93
N GLY A 206 8.20 13.48 12.71
CA GLY A 206 6.92 13.14 12.10
C GLY A 206 6.72 11.64 11.90
N LEU A 207 7.77 10.90 11.54
CA LEU A 207 7.73 9.43 11.46
C LEU A 207 7.67 8.81 12.86
N LEU A 208 8.43 9.37 13.81
CA LEU A 208 8.50 8.91 15.21
C LEU A 208 7.21 9.11 16.00
N ALA A 209 6.31 9.98 15.52
CA ALA A 209 4.95 10.10 16.05
C ALA A 209 4.12 8.83 15.80
N HIS A 210 4.41 8.09 14.73
CA HIS A 210 3.67 6.88 14.32
C HIS A 210 4.42 5.58 14.59
N ILE A 211 5.77 5.61 14.65
CA ILE A 211 6.64 4.43 14.63
C ILE A 211 7.68 4.57 15.74
N GLU A 212 7.97 3.49 16.48
CA GLU A 212 9.07 3.51 17.46
C GLU A 212 10.43 3.56 16.76
N PRO A 213 11.45 4.25 17.30
CA PRO A 213 12.77 4.30 16.68
C PRO A 213 13.36 2.90 16.37
N SER A 214 13.15 1.93 17.26
CA SER A 214 13.60 0.54 17.09
C SER A 214 12.89 -0.23 15.95
N GLU A 215 11.80 0.31 15.43
CA GLU A 215 10.99 -0.25 14.34
C GLU A 215 11.15 0.54 13.03
N LEU A 216 11.98 1.58 13.01
CA LEU A 216 12.19 2.49 11.89
C LEU A 216 13.62 2.34 11.35
N LEU A 217 13.80 2.43 10.01
CA LEU A 217 15.13 2.40 9.39
C LEU A 217 15.99 3.60 9.85
N ALA A 218 17.26 3.34 10.11
CA ALA A 218 18.24 4.35 10.50
C ALA A 218 18.34 5.48 9.46
N ASP A 219 18.25 5.15 8.17
CA ASP A 219 18.27 6.08 7.02
C ASP A 219 17.23 7.20 7.10
N VAL A 220 16.13 6.99 7.83
CA VAL A 220 15.03 7.96 7.98
C VAL A 220 14.82 8.42 9.43
N GLY A 221 15.83 8.21 10.28
CA GLY A 221 15.85 8.66 11.68
C GLY A 221 15.43 7.63 12.72
N GLY A 222 15.43 6.34 12.35
CA GLY A 222 15.22 5.22 13.28
C GLY A 222 16.51 4.60 13.81
N GLN A 223 16.44 3.32 14.18
CA GLN A 223 17.55 2.55 14.77
C GLN A 223 17.78 1.21 14.07
N ILE A 224 16.97 0.84 13.07
CA ILE A 224 17.20 -0.36 12.28
C ILE A 224 18.29 -0.07 11.25
N GLU A 225 19.48 -0.59 11.51
CA GLU A 225 20.55 -0.70 10.50
C GLU A 225 20.15 -1.74 9.46
N TYR A 226 20.06 -1.34 8.19
CA TYR A 226 19.61 -2.20 7.12
C TYR A 226 20.45 -2.00 5.86
N THR A 227 21.05 -3.09 5.40
CA THR A 227 21.67 -3.17 4.07
C THR A 227 20.76 -4.02 3.20
N PHE A 228 20.41 -3.49 2.02
CA PHE A 228 19.52 -4.20 1.11
C PHE A 228 20.11 -5.54 0.68
N ASN A 229 19.31 -6.59 0.81
CA ASN A 229 19.53 -7.87 0.17
C ASN A 229 18.31 -8.21 -0.69
N LEU A 230 18.57 -8.66 -1.92
CA LEU A 230 17.53 -9.11 -2.83
C LEU A 230 16.67 -10.21 -2.21
N ASP A 231 17.22 -11.07 -1.36
CA ASP A 231 16.46 -12.12 -0.66
C ASP A 231 15.51 -11.63 0.44
N ASP A 232 15.54 -10.33 0.76
CA ASP A 232 14.61 -9.71 1.69
C ASP A 232 13.26 -9.33 1.04
N ILE A 233 13.13 -9.46 -0.29
CA ILE A 233 11.90 -9.17 -1.05
C ILE A 233 11.22 -10.42 -1.58
#